data_AF-A0A349QTI6-F1
#
_entry.id   AF-A0A349QTI6-F1
#
_cell.length_a   1.000
_cell.length_b   1.000
_cell.length_c   1.000
_cell.angle_alpha   90.00
_cell.angle_beta   90.00
_cell.angle_gamma   90.00
#
_symmetry.space_group_name_H-M   'P 1'
#
loop_
_entity.id
_entity.type
_entity.pdbx_description
1 polymer ?
#
loop_
_entity_poly.entity_id
_entity_poly.type
_entity_poly.pdbx_seq_one_letter_code
_entity_poly.pdbx_strand_id
1 'polypeptide(L)'
;MQKRIYRMTLILIAGLCIGCGKEKTESNEINTESEVFWSEEQAGSESRENNDVEQNDELEIDFTHDYSEDIKADVDDVVSRQESLQIELENIEKIIKKYTPLAQAAGTQGEMNLSSKWFYEIWDTELNSLWNRFCDSADSQTKEKILAEQRNWIAMKEEVTLLDIGSSEENGSMYPLLQNSYLEEITKNRAYVIANELAKIRGESFVMPEKSEKYGLFVDNQGTGSVYSSLITRQGLEGDDEAVISIYREGEMEGNFADNGNGELDFTSDDGSVKGIIKINGWDGASFKITEISGESVFSVGEEVEFPFAF
;
A
#
# COMPACT_ATOMS: atom_id res chain seq x y z
N MET A 1 -27.55 14.26 -9.97
CA MET A 1 -26.48 15.16 -10.44
C MET A 1 -25.35 14.30 -10.98
N GLN A 2 -24.88 14.56 -12.20
CA GLN A 2 -23.84 13.76 -12.86
C GLN A 2 -22.52 13.88 -12.09
N LYS A 3 -22.05 12.78 -11.49
CA LYS A 3 -20.71 12.69 -10.89
C LYS A 3 -19.67 12.72 -12.01
N ARG A 4 -18.78 13.72 -12.00
CA ARG A 4 -17.61 13.78 -12.86
C ARG A 4 -16.58 12.81 -12.29
N ILE A 5 -16.42 11.67 -12.95
CA ILE A 5 -15.35 10.70 -12.66
C ILE A 5 -14.05 11.31 -13.19
N TYR A 6 -13.16 11.73 -12.29
CA TYR A 6 -11.78 12.04 -12.64
C TYR A 6 -11.05 10.71 -12.85
N ARG A 7 -10.91 10.29 -14.12
CA ARG A 7 -10.09 9.15 -14.50
C ARG A 7 -8.62 9.57 -14.36
N MET A 8 -7.96 9.14 -13.28
CA MET A 8 -6.51 9.18 -13.20
C MET A 8 -5.99 8.06 -14.12
N THR A 9 -5.23 8.43 -15.14
CA THR A 9 -4.75 7.48 -16.16
C THR A 9 -3.68 6.61 -15.54
N LEU A 10 -4.04 5.40 -15.09
CA LEU A 10 -3.10 4.34 -14.81
C LEU A 10 -2.36 4.03 -16.13
N ILE A 11 -1.03 4.17 -16.15
CA ILE A 11 -0.23 3.76 -17.31
C ILE A 11 -0.26 2.24 -17.37
N LEU A 12 -1.22 1.72 -18.12
CA LEU A 12 -1.25 0.35 -18.60
C LEU A 12 -0.05 0.19 -19.54
N ILE A 13 1.10 -0.25 -19.04
CA ILE A 13 2.13 -0.82 -19.91
C ILE A 13 1.57 -2.17 -20.39
N ALA A 14 0.70 -2.09 -21.39
CA ALA A 14 0.40 -3.23 -22.24
C ALA A 14 1.73 -3.62 -22.90
N GLY A 15 2.36 -4.68 -22.40
CA GLY A 15 3.50 -5.34 -23.04
C GLY A 15 3.08 -5.88 -24.40
N LEU A 16 3.03 -5.01 -25.40
CA LEU A 16 3.00 -5.33 -26.82
C LEU A 16 4.42 -5.23 -27.33
N CYS A 17 5.08 -6.38 -27.48
CA CYS A 17 6.38 -6.50 -28.12
C CYS A 17 6.29 -6.14 -29.61
N ILE A 18 6.42 -4.87 -30.03
CA ILE A 18 6.86 -4.48 -31.39
C ILE A 18 7.59 -3.12 -31.39
N GLY A 19 8.89 -3.14 -31.73
CA GLY A 19 9.48 -2.29 -32.78
C GLY A 19 9.99 -0.88 -32.45
N CYS A 20 11.31 -0.69 -32.57
CA CYS A 20 12.06 0.58 -32.53
C CYS A 20 11.52 1.73 -33.40
N GLY A 21 11.69 2.96 -32.89
CA GLY A 21 11.74 4.22 -33.66
C GLY A 21 12.17 5.40 -32.77
N LYS A 22 13.13 6.21 -33.22
CA LYS A 22 13.93 7.20 -32.47
C LYS A 22 13.44 8.66 -32.62
N GLU A 23 13.95 9.51 -31.72
CA GLU A 23 14.20 10.99 -31.74
C GLU A 23 13.08 11.93 -31.24
N LYS A 24 13.27 12.64 -30.08
CA LYS A 24 14.00 13.93 -29.80
C LYS A 24 13.13 15.17 -30.12
N THR A 25 13.02 16.30 -29.38
CA THR A 25 13.80 16.99 -28.31
C THR A 25 13.10 18.33 -27.90
N GLU A 26 13.38 18.83 -26.67
CA GLU A 26 13.37 20.25 -26.13
C GLU A 26 12.07 21.09 -26.14
N SER A 27 11.87 22.16 -25.34
CA SER A 27 12.30 22.71 -24.03
C SER A 27 11.63 24.12 -23.93
N ASN A 28 11.34 24.64 -22.73
CA ASN A 28 11.70 26.02 -22.29
C ASN A 28 10.95 26.53 -21.03
N GLU A 29 11.79 26.92 -20.07
CA GLU A 29 11.79 27.96 -19.02
C GLU A 29 10.70 29.05 -18.98
N ILE A 30 10.39 29.57 -17.77
CA ILE A 30 10.85 30.91 -17.26
C ILE A 30 10.24 31.25 -15.87
N ASN A 31 11.14 31.57 -14.93
CA ASN A 31 11.14 32.48 -13.75
C ASN A 31 9.85 33.15 -13.23
N THR A 32 9.78 33.37 -11.90
CA THR A 32 10.09 34.68 -11.24
C THR A 32 9.99 34.60 -9.71
N GLU A 33 10.97 35.24 -9.06
CA GLU A 33 11.26 35.43 -7.64
C GLU A 33 10.17 36.13 -6.80
N SER A 34 10.17 35.88 -5.48
CA SER A 34 9.99 36.94 -4.48
C SER A 34 10.51 36.53 -3.09
N GLU A 35 11.62 37.14 -2.68
CA GLU A 35 12.13 37.16 -1.31
C GLU A 35 11.24 38.00 -0.38
N VAL A 36 11.07 37.57 0.88
CA VAL A 36 10.75 38.48 1.99
C VAL A 36 11.57 38.09 3.23
N PHE A 37 12.43 39.03 3.62
CA PHE A 37 13.30 39.04 4.78
C PHE A 37 12.56 39.58 6.03
N TRP A 38 12.69 38.90 7.17
CA TRP A 38 12.51 39.51 8.50
C TRP A 38 13.51 38.90 9.50
N SER A 39 14.41 39.75 9.97
CA SER A 39 15.43 39.51 11.00
C SER A 39 14.91 39.77 12.41
N GLU A 40 15.36 39.00 13.41
CA GLU A 40 15.64 39.50 14.77
C GLU A 40 16.64 38.60 15.53
N GLU A 41 17.76 39.21 15.95
CA GLU A 41 18.70 38.80 17.02
C GLU A 41 17.97 38.71 18.39
N GLN A 42 18.40 38.07 19.49
CA GLN A 42 19.71 37.71 20.05
C GLN A 42 19.48 36.86 21.32
N ALA A 43 20.44 36.00 21.72
CA ALA A 43 21.07 35.95 23.06
C ALA A 43 21.54 34.53 23.42
N GLY A 44 22.86 34.39 23.60
CA GLY A 44 23.55 33.13 23.83
C GLY A 44 23.75 32.74 25.30
N SER A 45 24.27 31.52 25.48
CA SER A 45 25.00 31.07 26.67
C SER A 45 25.70 29.74 26.36
N GLU A 46 27.02 29.79 26.19
CA GLU A 46 27.89 28.63 25.98
C GLU A 46 28.01 27.73 27.22
N SER A 47 27.94 26.41 27.02
CA SER A 47 28.80 25.48 27.76
C SER A 47 29.06 24.19 26.96
N ARG A 48 30.26 24.17 26.37
CA ARG A 48 31.07 23.09 25.75
C ARG A 48 30.64 21.63 25.97
N GLU A 49 30.29 20.93 24.89
CA GLU A 49 30.44 19.48 24.75
C GLU A 49 30.90 19.07 23.33
N ASN A 50 32.07 18.41 23.30
CA ASN A 50 32.49 17.26 22.49
C ASN A 50 32.08 17.11 21.00
N ASN A 51 33.05 17.37 20.12
CA ASN A 51 33.38 16.69 18.85
C ASN A 51 32.23 16.42 17.85
N ASP A 52 31.82 17.49 17.17
CA ASP A 52 31.82 17.67 15.71
C ASP A 52 31.76 16.42 14.81
N VAL A 53 30.53 16.04 14.44
CA VAL A 53 30.12 16.01 13.02
C VAL A 53 28.76 16.72 12.94
N GLU A 54 28.78 18.05 13.01
CA GLU A 54 27.67 18.86 12.47
C GLU A 54 27.84 18.88 10.94
N GLN A 55 27.11 18.00 10.26
CA GLN A 55 26.59 18.33 8.94
C GLN A 55 25.13 18.68 9.15
N ASN A 56 24.89 19.92 9.58
CA ASN A 56 23.63 20.59 9.33
C ASN A 56 23.82 21.47 8.09
N ASP A 57 24.20 20.84 6.98
CA ASP A 57 23.79 21.38 5.69
C ASP A 57 22.28 21.12 5.67
N GLU A 58 21.47 22.16 5.88
CA GLU A 58 20.06 22.12 5.49
C GLU A 58 20.07 21.64 4.04
N LEU A 59 19.76 20.37 3.82
CA LEU A 59 19.58 19.84 2.47
C LEU A 59 18.44 20.68 1.90
N GLU A 60 18.76 21.64 1.04
CA GLU A 60 17.77 22.38 0.29
C GLU A 60 17.12 21.38 -0.68
N ILE A 61 16.05 20.74 -0.20
CA ILE A 61 15.33 19.72 -0.95
C ILE A 61 14.47 20.42 -1.99
N ASP A 62 14.76 20.15 -3.25
CA ASP A 62 13.95 20.61 -4.36
C ASP A 62 12.71 19.72 -4.52
N PHE A 63 11.62 20.08 -3.85
CA PHE A 63 10.31 19.45 -4.03
C PHE A 63 9.66 19.76 -5.39
N THR A 64 10.34 20.44 -6.31
CA THR A 64 9.90 20.56 -7.71
C THR A 64 10.58 19.54 -8.63
N HIS A 65 11.64 18.87 -8.15
CA HIS A 65 12.34 17.83 -8.89
C HIS A 65 11.51 16.54 -8.97
N ASP A 66 11.46 15.96 -10.18
CA ASP A 66 10.81 14.68 -10.42
C ASP A 66 11.80 13.52 -10.17
N TYR A 67 11.68 12.90 -9.00
CA TYR A 67 12.55 11.80 -8.57
C TYR A 67 12.25 10.45 -9.23
N SER A 68 11.24 10.33 -10.12
CA SER A 68 10.85 9.03 -10.68
C SER A 68 12.00 8.33 -11.43
N GLU A 69 12.82 9.06 -12.18
CA GLU A 69 13.97 8.47 -12.89
C GLU A 69 15.13 8.10 -11.93
N ASP A 70 15.34 8.88 -10.88
CA ASP A 70 16.32 8.58 -9.83
C ASP A 70 15.94 7.30 -9.07
N ILE A 71 14.65 7.20 -8.68
CA ILE A 71 14.07 6.03 -8.04
C ILE A 71 14.25 4.81 -8.95
N LYS A 72 13.91 4.95 -10.23
CA LYS A 72 14.07 3.89 -11.20
C LYS A 72 15.51 3.42 -11.31
N ALA A 73 16.46 4.35 -11.36
CA ALA A 73 17.88 4.03 -11.44
C ALA A 73 18.37 3.29 -10.17
N ASP A 74 17.94 3.71 -8.98
CA ASP A 74 18.27 3.02 -7.73
C ASP A 74 17.70 1.59 -7.68
N VAL A 75 16.44 1.42 -8.09
CA VAL A 75 15.79 0.09 -8.16
C VAL A 75 16.50 -0.80 -9.17
N ASP A 76 16.75 -0.31 -10.39
CA ASP A 76 17.45 -1.07 -11.44
C ASP A 76 18.88 -1.46 -10.97
N ASP A 77 19.56 -0.57 -10.24
CA ASP A 77 20.88 -0.83 -9.66
C ASP A 77 20.84 -1.97 -8.64
N VAL A 78 19.86 -1.93 -7.71
CA VAL A 78 19.63 -3.02 -6.75
C VAL A 78 19.39 -4.32 -7.50
N VAL A 79 18.38 -4.38 -8.37
CA VAL A 79 17.97 -5.58 -9.12
C VAL A 79 19.12 -6.19 -9.92
N SER A 80 20.02 -5.37 -10.49
CA SER A 80 21.12 -5.85 -11.32
C SER A 80 22.23 -6.60 -10.54
N ARG A 81 22.28 -6.47 -9.22
CA ARG A 81 23.40 -6.91 -8.39
C ARG A 81 23.12 -8.10 -7.48
N GLN A 82 21.87 -8.56 -7.38
CA GLN A 82 21.49 -9.52 -6.34
C GLN A 82 21.59 -10.97 -6.77
N GLU A 83 22.01 -11.80 -5.82
CA GLU A 83 22.08 -13.25 -5.99
C GLU A 83 20.76 -13.95 -5.66
N SER A 84 19.89 -13.31 -4.87
CA SER A 84 18.63 -13.87 -4.38
C SER A 84 17.54 -12.79 -4.30
N LEU A 85 16.29 -13.17 -4.55
CA LEU A 85 15.10 -12.33 -4.41
C LEU A 85 14.87 -11.87 -2.97
N GLN A 86 15.21 -12.71 -1.99
CA GLN A 86 15.12 -12.31 -0.58
C GLN A 86 16.01 -11.09 -0.28
N ILE A 87 17.27 -11.14 -0.71
CA ILE A 87 18.24 -10.05 -0.50
C ILE A 87 17.86 -8.83 -1.35
N GLU A 88 17.30 -9.05 -2.54
CA GLU A 88 16.77 -7.98 -3.39
C GLU A 88 15.72 -7.14 -2.67
N LEU A 89 14.66 -7.76 -2.15
CA LEU A 89 13.60 -7.02 -1.45
C LEU A 89 14.12 -6.32 -0.18
N GLU A 90 15.03 -6.95 0.57
CA GLU A 90 15.71 -6.31 1.71
C GLU A 90 16.52 -5.07 1.31
N ASN A 91 17.07 -5.05 0.09
CA ASN A 91 17.81 -3.90 -0.44
C ASN A 91 16.89 -2.85 -1.05
N ILE A 92 15.74 -3.21 -1.61
CA ILE A 92 14.69 -2.25 -2.03
C ILE A 92 14.20 -1.46 -0.81
N GLU A 93 14.02 -2.11 0.35
CA GLU A 93 13.72 -1.42 1.61
C GLU A 93 14.81 -0.42 2.04
N LYS A 94 16.06 -0.61 1.63
CA LYS A 94 17.14 0.36 1.91
C LYS A 94 17.04 1.60 1.01
N ILE A 95 16.44 1.49 -0.17
CA ILE A 95 16.12 2.66 -1.01
C ILE A 95 15.12 3.56 -0.27
N ILE A 96 14.10 3.00 0.38
CA ILE A 96 13.17 3.78 1.22
C ILE A 96 13.94 4.66 2.21
N LYS A 97 14.93 4.09 2.91
CA LYS A 97 15.78 4.82 3.88
C LYS A 97 16.60 5.95 3.25
N LYS A 98 16.93 5.89 1.95
CA LYS A 98 17.58 6.98 1.20
C LYS A 98 16.64 8.17 1.01
N TYR A 99 15.36 7.90 0.70
CA TYR A 99 14.35 8.93 0.43
C TYR A 99 13.64 9.45 1.69
N THR A 100 13.67 8.70 2.81
CA THR A 100 13.02 9.09 4.07
C THR A 100 13.45 10.49 4.56
N PRO A 101 14.75 10.84 4.65
CA PRO A 101 15.14 12.17 5.10
C PRO A 101 14.66 13.29 4.18
N LEU A 102 14.60 13.04 2.87
CA LEU A 102 14.10 14.01 1.88
C LEU A 102 12.61 14.28 2.12
N ALA A 103 11.82 13.23 2.34
CA ALA A 103 10.40 13.37 2.65
C ALA A 103 10.14 14.03 4.01
N GLN A 104 11.00 13.77 5.00
CA GLN A 104 10.92 14.38 6.34
C GLN A 104 11.24 15.88 6.33
N ALA A 105 11.93 16.38 5.32
CA ALA A 105 12.18 17.82 5.13
C ALA A 105 10.93 18.58 4.64
N ALA A 106 9.84 17.90 4.27
CA ALA A 106 8.62 18.54 3.81
C ALA A 106 8.01 19.44 4.89
N GLY A 107 7.86 20.73 4.58
CA GLY A 107 7.31 21.74 5.50
C GLY A 107 5.83 22.01 5.28
N THR A 108 5.29 21.68 4.12
CA THR A 108 3.90 21.92 3.73
C THR A 108 3.15 20.63 3.41
N GLN A 109 1.81 20.66 3.52
CA GLN A 109 0.97 19.53 3.11
C GLN A 109 1.18 19.13 1.63
N GLY A 110 1.45 20.11 0.76
CA GLY A 110 1.72 19.86 -0.66
C GLY A 110 3.01 19.05 -0.86
N GLU A 111 4.07 19.41 -0.15
CA GLU A 111 5.35 18.69 -0.18
C GLU A 111 5.23 17.30 0.43
N MET A 112 4.47 17.12 1.51
CA MET A 112 4.18 15.81 2.10
C MET A 112 3.39 14.91 1.13
N ASN A 113 2.37 15.47 0.48
CA ASN A 113 1.59 14.75 -0.53
C ASN A 113 2.44 14.34 -1.74
N LEU A 114 3.39 15.19 -2.15
CA LEU A 114 4.31 14.89 -3.23
C LEU A 114 5.32 13.81 -2.82
N SER A 115 6.00 14.00 -1.69
CA SER A 115 7.12 13.15 -1.28
C SER A 115 6.67 11.74 -0.90
N SER A 116 5.45 11.58 -0.38
CA SER A 116 4.86 10.26 -0.15
C SER A 116 4.74 9.40 -1.41
N LYS A 117 4.60 10.02 -2.59
CA LYS A 117 4.53 9.30 -3.86
C LYS A 117 5.84 8.56 -4.17
N TRP A 118 6.98 9.07 -3.71
CA TRP A 118 8.29 8.45 -3.97
C TRP A 118 8.37 7.03 -3.42
N PHE A 119 7.82 6.79 -2.23
CA PHE A 119 7.84 5.45 -1.61
C PHE A 119 6.96 4.46 -2.36
N TYR A 120 5.77 4.89 -2.77
CA TYR A 120 4.91 4.10 -3.66
C TYR A 120 5.61 3.79 -4.99
N GLU A 121 6.28 4.77 -5.61
CA GLU A 121 7.01 4.58 -6.87
C GLU A 121 8.17 3.60 -6.76
N ILE A 122 8.89 3.56 -5.63
CA ILE A 122 9.94 2.56 -5.38
C ILE A 122 9.35 1.15 -5.49
N TRP A 123 8.24 0.89 -4.79
CA TRP A 123 7.60 -0.43 -4.81
C TRP A 123 6.88 -0.74 -6.12
N ASP A 124 6.26 0.23 -6.78
CA ASP A 124 5.62 0.01 -8.09
C ASP A 124 6.66 -0.30 -9.16
N THR A 125 7.82 0.38 -9.13
CA THR A 125 8.95 0.07 -10.02
C THR A 125 9.46 -1.35 -9.80
N GLU A 126 9.66 -1.75 -8.54
CA GLU A 126 10.10 -3.11 -8.21
C GLU A 126 9.05 -4.16 -8.59
N LEU A 127 7.77 -3.93 -8.29
CA LEU A 127 6.68 -4.84 -8.66
C LEU A 127 6.64 -5.07 -10.18
N ASN A 128 6.79 -4.02 -10.98
CA ASN A 128 6.84 -4.12 -12.44
C ASN A 128 8.09 -4.89 -12.92
N SER A 129 9.25 -4.69 -12.28
CA SER A 129 10.48 -5.45 -12.55
C SER A 129 10.30 -6.94 -12.26
N LEU A 130 9.77 -7.29 -11.09
CA LEU A 130 9.46 -8.67 -10.70
C LEU A 130 8.45 -9.31 -11.66
N TRP A 131 7.39 -8.58 -11.99
CA TRP A 131 6.34 -9.06 -12.89
C TRP A 131 6.90 -9.42 -14.28
N ASN A 132 7.78 -8.59 -14.83
CA ASN A 132 8.45 -8.87 -16.11
C ASN A 132 9.32 -10.14 -16.01
N ARG A 133 10.18 -10.23 -14.98
CA ARG A 133 11.05 -11.39 -14.76
C ARG A 133 10.26 -12.69 -14.52
N PHE A 134 9.14 -12.60 -13.81
CA PHE A 134 8.17 -13.68 -13.65
C PHE A 134 7.57 -14.10 -14.99
N CYS A 135 7.07 -13.14 -15.77
CA CYS A 135 6.47 -13.39 -17.08
C CYS A 135 7.42 -14.05 -18.08
N ASP A 136 8.72 -13.76 -17.99
CA ASP A 136 9.76 -14.34 -18.83
C ASP A 136 10.17 -15.76 -18.39
N SER A 137 9.97 -16.08 -17.11
CA SER A 137 10.41 -17.35 -16.51
C SER A 137 9.30 -18.39 -16.38
N ALA A 138 8.05 -17.96 -16.19
CA ALA A 138 6.92 -18.85 -15.91
C ALA A 138 6.45 -19.62 -17.15
N ASP A 139 6.03 -20.87 -16.95
CA ASP A 139 5.29 -21.61 -17.96
C ASP A 139 3.91 -20.98 -18.21
N SER A 140 3.29 -21.30 -19.36
CA SER A 140 2.03 -20.69 -19.78
C SER A 140 0.89 -20.85 -18.77
N GLN A 141 0.78 -22.01 -18.12
CA GLN A 141 -0.31 -22.28 -17.18
C GLN A 141 -0.13 -21.47 -15.89
N THR A 142 1.09 -21.47 -15.34
CA THR A 142 1.42 -20.67 -14.15
C THR A 142 1.25 -19.18 -14.44
N LYS A 143 1.72 -18.71 -15.59
CA LYS A 143 1.59 -17.31 -16.02
C LYS A 143 0.13 -16.86 -16.12
N GLU A 144 -0.74 -17.67 -16.72
CA GLU A 144 -2.17 -17.35 -16.85
C GLU A 144 -2.87 -17.24 -15.48
N LYS A 145 -2.56 -18.17 -14.56
CA LYS A 145 -3.10 -18.15 -13.20
C LYS A 145 -2.72 -16.87 -12.46
N ILE A 146 -1.42 -16.58 -12.36
CA ILE A 146 -0.95 -15.41 -11.60
C ILE A 146 -1.34 -14.10 -12.30
N LEU A 147 -1.43 -14.07 -13.63
CA LEU A 147 -1.96 -12.91 -14.36
C LEU A 147 -3.43 -12.61 -14.01
N ALA A 148 -4.26 -13.64 -13.82
CA ALA A 148 -5.64 -13.45 -13.39
C ALA A 148 -5.71 -12.82 -11.98
N GLU A 149 -4.90 -13.33 -11.06
CA GLU A 149 -4.77 -12.77 -9.71
C GLU A 149 -4.27 -11.32 -9.74
N GLN A 150 -3.25 -11.02 -10.56
CA GLN A 150 -2.72 -9.67 -10.73
C GLN A 150 -3.78 -8.70 -11.25
N ARG A 151 -4.58 -9.12 -12.23
CA ARG A 151 -5.67 -8.31 -12.79
C ARG A 151 -6.77 -8.03 -11.76
N ASN A 152 -7.13 -9.04 -10.97
CA ASN A 152 -8.12 -8.87 -9.90
C ASN A 152 -7.60 -7.89 -8.84
N TRP A 153 -6.35 -8.04 -8.40
CA TRP A 153 -5.72 -7.11 -7.46
C TRP A 153 -5.69 -5.67 -7.99
N ILE A 154 -5.28 -5.46 -9.25
CA ILE A 154 -5.30 -4.14 -9.89
C ILE A 154 -6.72 -3.56 -9.96
N ALA A 155 -7.70 -4.38 -10.34
CA ALA A 155 -9.07 -3.92 -10.52
C ALA A 155 -9.73 -3.51 -9.20
N MET A 156 -9.41 -4.18 -8.10
CA MET A 156 -9.93 -3.86 -6.77
C MET A 156 -9.20 -2.71 -6.08
N LYS A 157 -8.02 -2.30 -6.57
CA LYS A 157 -7.12 -1.34 -5.90
C LYS A 157 -7.79 -0.02 -5.49
N GLU A 158 -8.61 0.55 -6.38
CA GLU A 158 -9.35 1.79 -6.09
C GLU A 158 -10.42 1.58 -5.00
N GLU A 159 -11.15 0.45 -5.05
CA GLU A 159 -12.21 0.13 -4.09
C GLU A 159 -11.63 -0.14 -2.69
N VAL A 160 -10.54 -0.93 -2.59
CA VAL A 160 -9.91 -1.22 -1.29
C VAL A 160 -9.24 0.00 -0.67
N THR A 161 -8.70 0.92 -1.49
CA THR A 161 -8.18 2.20 -0.98
C THR A 161 -9.31 3.02 -0.38
N LEU A 162 -10.46 3.09 -1.05
CA LEU A 162 -11.62 3.81 -0.51
C LEU A 162 -12.12 3.17 0.81
N LEU A 163 -12.11 1.84 0.90
CA LEU A 163 -12.49 1.11 2.11
C LEU A 163 -11.54 1.36 3.28
N ASP A 164 -10.24 1.42 3.02
CA ASP A 164 -9.22 1.56 4.06
C ASP A 164 -9.14 2.99 4.61
N ILE A 165 -8.94 3.97 3.72
CA ILE A 165 -8.64 5.35 4.10
C ILE A 165 -9.83 6.30 4.01
N GLY A 166 -10.97 5.85 3.47
CA GLY A 166 -12.14 6.70 3.21
C GLY A 166 -11.99 7.57 1.96
N SER A 167 -12.92 8.49 1.77
CA SER A 167 -13.03 9.31 0.56
C SER A 167 -12.14 10.57 0.59
N SER A 168 -11.94 11.16 -0.58
CA SER A 168 -11.24 12.45 -0.70
C SER A 168 -12.01 13.60 -0.05
N GLU A 169 -13.34 13.49 -0.03
CA GLU A 169 -14.25 14.46 0.58
C GLU A 169 -14.13 14.47 2.12
N GLU A 170 -13.89 13.30 2.72
CA GLU A 170 -13.67 13.16 4.17
C GLU A 170 -12.27 13.62 4.59
N ASN A 171 -11.25 13.29 3.79
CA ASN A 171 -9.85 13.51 4.15
C ASN A 171 -9.24 14.81 3.61
N GLY A 172 -9.91 15.48 2.67
CA GLY A 172 -9.49 16.77 2.11
C GLY A 172 -8.06 16.75 1.59
N SER A 173 -7.25 17.72 2.03
CA SER A 173 -5.87 17.90 1.56
C SER A 173 -4.90 16.81 2.01
N MET A 174 -5.28 15.97 2.97
CA MET A 174 -4.46 14.85 3.45
C MET A 174 -4.66 13.59 2.59
N TYR A 175 -5.74 13.53 1.80
CA TYR A 175 -6.10 12.35 1.01
C TYR A 175 -4.95 11.81 0.13
N PRO A 176 -4.18 12.64 -0.62
CA PRO A 176 -3.10 12.11 -1.44
C PRO A 176 -1.99 11.44 -0.62
N LEU A 177 -1.65 11.99 0.56
CA LEU A 177 -0.70 11.37 1.47
C LEU A 177 -1.18 9.99 1.93
N LEU A 178 -2.41 9.91 2.43
CA LEU A 178 -3.01 8.65 2.90
C LEU A 178 -3.08 7.61 1.78
N GLN A 179 -3.51 8.05 0.58
CA GLN A 179 -3.60 7.20 -0.59
C GLN A 179 -2.23 6.67 -0.99
N ASN A 180 -1.21 7.51 -1.08
CA ASN A 180 0.14 7.08 -1.45
C ASN A 180 0.72 6.11 -0.43
N SER A 181 0.54 6.35 0.87
CA SER A 181 0.99 5.45 1.93
C SER A 181 0.30 4.09 1.86
N TYR A 182 -1.02 4.06 1.66
CA TYR A 182 -1.74 2.80 1.51
C TYR A 182 -1.34 2.06 0.22
N LEU A 183 -1.20 2.78 -0.90
CA LEU A 183 -0.73 2.23 -2.16
C LEU A 183 0.69 1.66 -2.05
N GLU A 184 1.59 2.32 -1.31
CA GLU A 184 2.92 1.82 -0.99
C GLU A 184 2.83 0.44 -0.32
N GLU A 185 2.04 0.34 0.76
CA GLU A 185 1.89 -0.88 1.54
C GLU A 185 1.37 -2.05 0.71
N ILE A 186 0.24 -1.88 0.01
CA ILE A 186 -0.35 -2.97 -0.76
C ILE A 186 0.52 -3.35 -1.97
N THR A 187 1.30 -2.41 -2.51
CA THR A 187 2.21 -2.66 -3.63
C THR A 187 3.45 -3.40 -3.17
N LYS A 188 4.00 -3.05 -2.00
CA LYS A 188 5.03 -3.83 -1.30
C LYS A 188 4.55 -5.26 -1.08
N ASN A 189 3.37 -5.44 -0.49
CA ASN A 189 2.78 -6.76 -0.25
C ASN A 189 2.69 -7.57 -1.54
N ARG A 190 2.23 -6.92 -2.63
CA ARG A 190 2.15 -7.56 -3.93
C ARG A 190 3.51 -7.91 -4.52
N ALA A 191 4.55 -7.09 -4.32
CA ALA A 191 5.91 -7.39 -4.73
C ALA A 191 6.43 -8.67 -4.05
N TYR A 192 6.21 -8.84 -2.74
CA TYR A 192 6.56 -10.08 -2.03
C TYR A 192 5.81 -11.30 -2.58
N VAL A 193 4.52 -11.18 -2.91
CA VAL A 193 3.75 -12.27 -3.51
C VAL A 193 4.35 -12.68 -4.87
N ILE A 194 4.63 -11.72 -5.77
CA ILE A 194 5.21 -12.03 -7.08
C ILE A 194 6.65 -12.56 -6.94
N ALA A 195 7.45 -12.03 -6.01
CA ALA A 195 8.78 -12.54 -5.72
C ALA A 195 8.75 -13.99 -5.22
N ASN A 196 7.80 -14.35 -4.36
CA ASN A 196 7.61 -15.72 -3.90
C ASN A 196 7.28 -16.67 -5.06
N GLU A 197 6.39 -16.28 -5.98
CA GLU A 197 6.09 -17.08 -7.17
C GLU A 197 7.31 -17.23 -8.09
N LEU A 198 8.09 -16.16 -8.27
CA LEU A 198 9.34 -16.20 -9.04
C LEU A 198 10.42 -17.07 -8.35
N ALA A 199 10.52 -17.01 -7.03
CA ALA A 199 11.45 -17.83 -6.25
C ALA A 199 11.15 -19.32 -6.41
N LYS A 200 9.87 -19.72 -6.38
CA LYS A 200 9.44 -21.10 -6.66
C LYS A 200 9.91 -21.58 -8.03
N ILE A 201 9.80 -20.74 -9.06
CA ILE A 201 10.26 -21.05 -10.43
C ILE A 201 11.79 -21.20 -10.47
N ARG A 202 12.52 -20.34 -9.75
CA ARG A 202 13.99 -20.36 -9.67
C ARG A 202 14.55 -21.46 -8.78
N GLY A 203 13.72 -22.10 -7.95
CA GLY A 203 14.18 -23.04 -6.93
C GLY A 203 14.93 -22.34 -5.79
N GLU A 204 14.63 -21.07 -5.54
CA GLU A 204 15.23 -20.25 -4.49
C GLU A 204 14.44 -20.41 -3.18
N SER A 205 15.14 -20.40 -2.03
CA SER A 205 14.48 -20.27 -0.73
C SER A 205 13.98 -18.85 -0.53
N PHE A 206 12.70 -18.69 -0.21
CA PHE A 206 12.08 -17.39 0.01
C PHE A 206 11.13 -17.47 1.21
N VAL A 207 11.14 -16.44 2.05
CA VAL A 207 10.29 -16.37 3.24
C VAL A 207 9.33 -15.19 3.07
N MET A 208 8.03 -15.48 3.06
CA MET A 208 7.00 -14.45 3.07
C MET A 208 7.07 -13.67 4.39
N PRO A 209 6.91 -12.34 4.38
CA PRO A 209 6.87 -11.56 5.61
C PRO A 209 5.63 -11.91 6.43
N GLU A 210 5.73 -11.80 7.75
CA GLU A 210 4.60 -12.04 8.65
C GLU A 210 3.52 -10.96 8.42
N LYS A 211 2.26 -11.40 8.36
CA LYS A 211 1.09 -10.53 8.39
C LYS A 211 0.61 -10.42 9.83
N SER A 212 -0.04 -9.30 10.16
CA SER A 212 -0.65 -9.12 11.46
C SER A 212 -1.71 -10.21 11.71
N GLU A 213 -1.72 -10.78 12.91
CA GLU A 213 -2.74 -11.74 13.36
C GLU A 213 -4.05 -11.03 13.77
N LYS A 214 -4.05 -9.69 13.78
CA LYS A 214 -5.10 -8.87 14.38
C LYS A 214 -5.72 -7.83 13.44
N TYR A 215 -4.91 -7.28 12.53
CA TYR A 215 -5.30 -6.15 11.69
C TYR A 215 -5.07 -6.45 10.22
N GLY A 216 -5.94 -5.95 9.36
CA GLY A 216 -5.82 -6.10 7.92
C GLY A 216 -7.13 -5.86 7.17
N LEU A 217 -7.00 -5.74 5.86
CA LEU A 217 -8.10 -5.64 4.92
C LEU A 217 -8.13 -6.90 4.05
N PHE A 218 -9.27 -7.58 4.09
CA PHE A 218 -9.51 -8.83 3.38
C PHE A 218 -10.75 -8.70 2.53
N VAL A 219 -10.74 -9.28 1.32
CA VAL A 219 -11.90 -9.22 0.42
C VAL A 219 -12.23 -10.57 -0.20
N ASP A 220 -13.52 -10.76 -0.46
CA ASP A 220 -14.03 -11.70 -1.45
C ASP A 220 -14.45 -10.91 -2.70
N ASN A 221 -13.97 -11.35 -3.85
CA ASN A 221 -14.29 -10.77 -5.13
C ASN A 221 -15.22 -11.66 -5.96
N GLN A 222 -15.57 -12.85 -5.49
CA GLN A 222 -16.35 -13.87 -6.19
C GLN A 222 -15.83 -14.23 -7.60
N GLY A 223 -14.51 -14.14 -7.79
CA GLY A 223 -13.87 -14.31 -9.09
C GLY A 223 -14.14 -13.15 -10.07
N THR A 224 -14.69 -12.05 -9.58
CA THR A 224 -14.89 -10.80 -10.32
C THR A 224 -13.75 -9.81 -10.03
N GLY A 225 -13.58 -8.80 -10.88
CA GLY A 225 -12.58 -7.75 -10.64
C GLY A 225 -13.00 -6.71 -9.60
N SER A 226 -14.10 -6.91 -8.86
CA SER A 226 -14.67 -5.95 -7.92
C SER A 226 -14.76 -6.53 -6.52
N VAL A 227 -14.76 -5.67 -5.50
CA VAL A 227 -14.96 -6.07 -4.11
C VAL A 227 -16.43 -6.41 -3.90
N TYR A 228 -16.73 -7.65 -3.55
CA TYR A 228 -18.09 -8.11 -3.26
C TYR A 228 -18.38 -8.07 -1.76
N SER A 229 -17.46 -8.62 -0.99
CA SER A 229 -17.51 -8.63 0.46
C SER A 229 -16.13 -8.21 0.99
N SER A 230 -16.10 -7.53 2.13
CA SER A 230 -14.86 -7.10 2.78
C SER A 230 -14.91 -7.34 4.28
N LEU A 231 -13.76 -7.64 4.85
CA LEU A 231 -13.51 -7.70 6.28
C LEU A 231 -12.31 -6.80 6.56
N ILE A 232 -12.53 -5.77 7.36
CA ILE A 232 -11.50 -4.80 7.77
C ILE A 232 -11.38 -4.93 9.28
N THR A 233 -10.15 -5.07 9.77
CA THR A 233 -9.83 -5.09 11.19
C THR A 233 -8.75 -4.05 11.44
N ARG A 234 -9.00 -3.09 12.32
CA ARG A 234 -8.10 -1.96 12.56
C ARG A 234 -8.21 -1.43 13.99
N GLN A 235 -7.26 -0.59 14.37
CA GLN A 235 -7.39 0.21 15.58
C GLN A 235 -8.18 1.48 15.28
N GLY A 236 -9.26 1.71 16.03
CA GLY A 236 -10.09 2.90 16.00
C GLY A 236 -9.41 4.14 16.56
N LEU A 237 -10.06 5.29 16.41
CA LEU A 237 -9.52 6.58 16.86
C LEU A 237 -9.35 6.68 18.38
N GLU A 238 -10.20 5.99 19.14
CA GLU A 238 -10.14 5.95 20.61
C GLU A 238 -9.17 4.87 21.11
N GLY A 239 -8.53 4.13 20.19
CA GLY A 239 -7.58 3.05 20.49
C GLY A 239 -8.22 1.67 20.62
N ASP A 240 -9.55 1.59 20.52
CA ASP A 240 -10.31 0.33 20.53
C ASP A 240 -10.09 -0.47 19.24
N ASP A 241 -10.33 -1.77 19.31
CA ASP A 241 -10.19 -2.69 18.19
C ASP A 241 -11.51 -2.82 17.45
N GLU A 242 -11.56 -2.33 16.22
CA GLU A 242 -12.78 -2.20 15.41
C GLU A 242 -12.72 -3.12 14.18
N ALA A 243 -13.87 -3.70 13.84
CA ALA A 243 -14.05 -4.42 12.59
C ALA A 243 -15.25 -3.90 11.79
N VAL A 244 -15.06 -3.82 10.47
CA VAL A 244 -16.11 -3.54 9.49
C VAL A 244 -16.23 -4.75 8.58
N ILE A 245 -17.41 -5.36 8.56
CA ILE A 245 -17.69 -6.58 7.79
C ILE A 245 -18.84 -6.29 6.83
N SER A 246 -18.54 -6.27 5.55
CA SER A 246 -19.52 -6.06 4.48
C SER A 246 -19.69 -7.36 3.70
N ILE A 247 -20.92 -7.88 3.65
CA ILE A 247 -21.25 -9.15 3.00
C ILE A 247 -22.24 -8.88 1.86
N TYR A 248 -21.86 -9.28 0.65
CA TYR A 248 -22.66 -9.05 -0.55
C TYR A 248 -24.11 -9.54 -0.40
N ARG A 249 -25.08 -8.62 -0.57
CA ARG A 249 -26.54 -8.81 -0.44
C ARG A 249 -27.09 -9.04 0.98
N GLU A 250 -26.23 -9.22 1.96
CA GLU A 250 -26.64 -9.39 3.35
C GLU A 250 -26.51 -8.07 4.11
N GLY A 251 -25.48 -7.28 3.81
CA GLY A 251 -25.32 -5.94 4.34
C GLY A 251 -24.00 -5.77 5.06
N GLU A 252 -23.92 -4.71 5.86
CA GLU A 252 -22.71 -4.31 6.56
C GLU A 252 -22.95 -4.30 8.07
N MET A 253 -21.94 -4.74 8.81
CA MET A 253 -21.89 -4.65 10.26
C MET A 253 -20.58 -3.99 10.69
N GLU A 254 -20.71 -3.06 11.61
CA GLU A 254 -19.61 -2.42 12.31
C GLU A 254 -19.66 -2.85 13.77
N GLY A 255 -18.50 -2.96 14.41
CA GLY A 255 -18.41 -3.43 15.77
C GLY A 255 -17.00 -3.46 16.30
N ASN A 256 -16.88 -3.92 17.53
CA ASN A 256 -15.61 -4.06 18.22
C ASN A 256 -15.23 -5.54 18.30
N PHE A 257 -13.93 -5.83 18.42
CA PHE A 257 -13.46 -7.19 18.66
C PHE A 257 -12.47 -7.27 19.82
N ALA A 258 -12.38 -8.46 20.44
CA ALA A 258 -11.38 -8.77 21.45
C ALA A 258 -10.45 -9.88 20.96
N ASP A 259 -9.14 -9.67 21.09
CA ASP A 259 -8.13 -10.70 20.84
C ASP A 259 -7.91 -11.54 22.10
N ASN A 260 -8.22 -12.83 22.02
CA ASN A 260 -8.08 -13.77 23.12
C ASN A 260 -6.70 -14.46 23.16
N GLY A 261 -5.79 -14.14 22.24
CA GLY A 261 -4.44 -14.72 22.14
C GLY A 261 -4.43 -16.18 21.66
N ASN A 262 -5.52 -16.65 21.06
CA ASN A 262 -5.66 -18.01 20.49
C ASN A 262 -5.74 -18.00 18.95
N GLY A 263 -5.50 -16.85 18.31
CA GLY A 263 -5.66 -16.66 16.87
C GLY A 263 -7.11 -16.46 16.42
N GLU A 264 -8.03 -16.22 17.35
CA GLU A 264 -9.43 -15.90 17.10
C GLU A 264 -9.76 -14.53 17.72
N LEU A 265 -10.50 -13.71 16.97
CA LEU A 265 -10.97 -12.40 17.43
C LEU A 265 -12.48 -12.47 17.68
N ASP A 266 -12.90 -12.23 18.91
CA ASP A 266 -14.31 -12.23 19.31
C ASP A 266 -14.97 -10.92 18.94
N PHE A 267 -15.77 -10.92 17.87
CA PHE A 267 -16.47 -9.74 17.37
C PHE A 267 -17.86 -9.58 17.97
N THR A 268 -18.24 -8.33 18.26
CA THR A 268 -19.60 -7.93 18.62
C THR A 268 -19.99 -6.67 17.84
N SER A 269 -21.10 -6.72 17.11
CA SER A 269 -21.63 -5.56 16.38
C SER A 269 -22.05 -4.44 17.34
N ASP A 270 -21.98 -3.19 16.89
CA ASP A 270 -22.28 -2.02 17.72
C ASP A 270 -23.72 -1.99 18.25
N ASP A 271 -24.66 -2.53 17.47
CA ASP A 271 -26.06 -2.69 17.88
C ASP A 271 -26.29 -3.90 18.80
N GLY A 272 -25.26 -4.72 19.04
CA GLY A 272 -25.29 -5.94 19.82
C GLY A 272 -26.10 -7.08 19.21
N SER A 273 -26.54 -6.95 17.95
CA SER A 273 -27.41 -7.93 17.29
C SER A 273 -26.66 -9.14 16.76
N VAL A 274 -25.36 -9.01 16.45
CA VAL A 274 -24.52 -10.08 15.91
C VAL A 274 -23.26 -10.23 16.74
N LYS A 275 -22.91 -11.48 17.08
CA LYS A 275 -21.58 -11.85 17.53
C LYS A 275 -21.00 -12.91 16.63
N GLY A 276 -19.68 -12.90 16.49
CA GLY A 276 -18.98 -13.89 15.70
C GLY A 276 -17.51 -13.98 16.05
N ILE A 277 -16.82 -14.85 15.32
CA ILE A 277 -15.40 -15.11 15.45
C ILE A 277 -14.76 -14.74 14.12
N ILE A 278 -13.79 -13.83 14.15
CA ILE A 278 -12.92 -13.54 13.02
C ILE A 278 -11.66 -14.38 13.15
N LYS A 279 -11.20 -14.95 12.04
CA LYS A 279 -9.91 -15.66 11.94
C LYS A 279 -9.08 -15.07 10.82
N ILE A 280 -7.88 -14.62 11.13
CA ILE A 280 -6.92 -14.11 10.14
C ILE A 280 -5.89 -15.21 9.88
N ASN A 281 -5.79 -15.66 8.63
CA ASN A 281 -4.88 -16.72 8.19
C ASN A 281 -3.69 -16.15 7.41
N GLY A 282 -3.23 -14.95 7.79
CA GLY A 282 -2.12 -14.26 7.15
C GLY A 282 -2.39 -13.97 5.67
N TRP A 283 -1.53 -14.52 4.79
CA TRP A 283 -1.64 -14.33 3.34
C TRP A 283 -2.78 -15.11 2.70
N ASP A 284 -3.34 -16.11 3.38
CA ASP A 284 -4.43 -16.95 2.88
C ASP A 284 -5.82 -16.32 3.11
N GLY A 285 -5.86 -15.08 3.59
CA GLY A 285 -7.08 -14.32 3.80
C GLY A 285 -7.60 -14.42 5.23
N ALA A 286 -8.91 -14.23 5.39
CA ALA A 286 -9.58 -14.28 6.68
C ALA A 286 -10.99 -14.86 6.57
N SER A 287 -11.57 -15.30 7.69
CA SER A 287 -12.95 -15.76 7.76
C SER A 287 -13.71 -15.08 8.90
N PHE A 288 -15.04 -14.99 8.77
CA PHE A 288 -15.94 -14.53 9.82
C PHE A 288 -17.05 -15.55 10.02
N LYS A 289 -17.15 -16.07 11.25
CA LYS A 289 -18.17 -17.05 11.63
C LYS A 289 -19.13 -16.48 12.64
N ILE A 290 -20.42 -16.49 12.32
CA ILE A 290 -21.47 -15.98 13.20
C ILE A 290 -21.77 -16.99 14.30
N THR A 291 -21.72 -16.56 15.56
CA THR A 291 -21.91 -17.40 16.74
C THR A 291 -23.20 -17.10 17.50
N GLU A 292 -23.69 -15.87 17.45
CA GLU A 292 -24.90 -15.43 18.14
C GLU A 292 -25.64 -14.37 17.31
N ILE A 293 -26.97 -14.45 17.31
CA ILE A 293 -27.84 -13.45 16.72
C ILE A 293 -28.94 -13.11 17.73
N SER A 294 -29.19 -11.83 17.93
CA SER A 294 -30.28 -11.29 18.73
C SER A 294 -31.25 -10.50 17.86
N GLY A 295 -32.51 -10.93 17.80
CA GLY A 295 -33.56 -10.25 17.02
C GLY A 295 -33.73 -10.81 15.60
N GLU A 296 -34.38 -10.02 14.73
CA GLU A 296 -34.48 -10.35 13.31
C GLU A 296 -33.17 -9.98 12.62
N SER A 297 -32.57 -10.95 11.94
CA SER A 297 -31.34 -10.75 11.17
C SER A 297 -31.45 -11.49 9.84
N VAL A 298 -30.75 -10.97 8.84
CA VAL A 298 -30.56 -11.63 7.54
C VAL A 298 -29.48 -12.71 7.60
N PHE A 299 -28.64 -12.67 8.64
CA PHE A 299 -27.58 -13.62 8.90
C PHE A 299 -28.10 -14.89 9.60
N SER A 300 -27.32 -15.97 9.55
CA SER A 300 -27.64 -17.23 10.25
C SER A 300 -26.56 -17.63 11.26
N VAL A 301 -26.96 -18.10 12.44
CA VAL A 301 -26.00 -18.67 13.41
C VAL A 301 -25.31 -19.90 12.81
N GLY A 302 -23.98 -19.91 12.87
CA GLY A 302 -23.12 -20.96 12.31
C GLY A 302 -22.70 -20.73 10.85
N GLU A 303 -23.23 -19.68 10.20
CA GLU A 303 -22.74 -19.21 8.91
C GLU A 303 -21.30 -18.73 9.01
N GLU A 304 -20.51 -19.05 7.99
CA GLU A 304 -19.09 -18.70 7.89
C GLU A 304 -18.83 -18.13 6.50
N VAL A 305 -18.28 -16.91 6.48
CA VAL A 305 -17.96 -16.15 5.27
C VAL A 305 -16.45 -16.04 5.15
N GLU A 306 -15.93 -16.28 3.95
CA GLU A 306 -14.50 -16.28 3.64
C GLU A 306 -14.13 -15.04 2.83
N PHE A 307 -12.97 -14.46 3.14
CA PHE A 307 -12.38 -13.28 2.50
C PHE A 307 -10.97 -13.65 2.01
N PRO A 308 -10.85 -14.32 0.85
CA PRO A 308 -9.62 -15.00 0.44
C PRO A 308 -8.48 -14.08 0.00
N PHE A 309 -8.73 -12.79 -0.27
CA PHE A 309 -7.69 -11.86 -0.70
C PHE A 309 -7.24 -10.98 0.46
N ALA A 310 -6.01 -11.16 0.92
CA ALA A 310 -5.33 -10.23 1.82
C ALA A 310 -4.67 -9.11 1.01
N PHE A 311 -4.98 -7.85 1.36
CA PHE A 311 -4.30 -6.67 0.82
C PHE A 311 -3.10 -6.27 1.71
#